data_AF-A0A951US00-F1
#
_entry.id   AF-A0A951US00-F1
#
_cell.length_a   1.000
_cell.length_b   1.000
_cell.length_c   1.000
_cell.angle_alpha   90.00
_cell.angle_beta   90.00
_cell.angle_gamma   90.00
#
_symmetry.space_group_name_H-M   'P 1'
#
loop_
_entity.id
_entity.type
_entity.pdbx_description
1 polymer ?
#
loop_
_entity_poly.entity_id
_entity_poly.type
_entity_poly.pdbx_seq_one_letter_code
_entity_poly.pdbx_strand_id
1 'polypeptide(L)'
;MFLLTPRLLPSPPIYKLDDTYTATNGTVTFAPGETTKTITVQVLGDTIDEFDESFFFNLNNATIITNQAIATILDNLAPALG
;
A
#
# COMPACT_ATOMS: atom_id res chain seq x y z
N MET A 1 5.62 -11.90 9.98
CA MET A 1 6.11 -11.41 8.67
C MET A 1 5.06 -10.47 8.10
N PHE A 2 5.45 -9.38 7.45
CA PHE A 2 4.54 -8.49 6.73
C PHE A 2 4.83 -8.51 5.22
N LEU A 3 3.80 -8.29 4.41
CA LEU A 3 3.90 -8.19 2.94
C LEU A 3 2.88 -7.17 2.43
N LEU A 4 3.34 -6.25 1.58
CA LEU A 4 2.48 -5.37 0.79
C LEU A 4 2.09 -6.05 -0.53
N THR A 5 0.81 -6.00 -0.87
CA THR A 5 0.31 -6.53 -2.16
C THR A 5 -0.66 -5.55 -2.81
N PRO A 6 -0.57 -5.29 -4.13
CA PRO A 6 -1.54 -4.46 -4.84
C PRO A 6 -2.98 -4.94 -4.61
N ARG A 7 -3.92 -4.00 -4.44
CA ARG A 7 -5.35 -4.29 -4.45
C ARG A 7 -5.89 -3.96 -5.84
N LEU A 8 -5.94 -4.96 -6.70
CA LEU A 8 -6.52 -4.82 -8.03
C LEU A 8 -8.04 -4.57 -7.90
N LEU A 9 -8.47 -3.35 -8.14
CA LEU A 9 -9.86 -3.05 -8.48
C LEU A 9 -10.09 -3.44 -9.96
N PRO A 10 -11.34 -3.73 -10.37
CA PRO A 10 -11.63 -3.90 -11.79
C PRO A 10 -11.35 -2.58 -12.52
N SER A 11 -10.23 -2.52 -13.25
CA SER A 11 -9.79 -1.31 -13.95
C SER A 11 -10.71 -1.00 -15.15
N PRO A 12 -11.19 0.25 -15.32
CA PRO A 12 -11.57 0.73 -16.65
C PRO A 12 -10.34 0.71 -17.58
N PRO A 13 -10.52 0.61 -18.90
CA PRO A 13 -9.39 0.46 -19.82
C PRO A 13 -8.58 1.75 -19.85
N ILE A 14 -7.29 1.60 -19.54
CA ILE A 14 -6.20 2.60 -19.60
C ILE A 14 -6.11 3.48 -18.36
N TYR A 15 -5.15 3.20 -17.47
CA TYR A 15 -4.12 4.10 -16.88
C TYR A 15 -3.02 3.24 -16.20
N LYS A 16 -1.83 3.82 -16.00
CA LYS A 16 -0.59 3.16 -15.52
C LYS A 16 -0.86 2.46 -14.18
N LEU A 17 -0.42 1.20 -14.04
CA LEU A 17 -0.72 0.34 -12.87
C LEU A 17 0.50 0.15 -11.96
N ASP A 18 1.65 0.68 -12.35
CA ASP A 18 2.92 0.26 -11.83
C ASP A 18 3.85 1.45 -11.76
N ASP A 19 3.75 2.19 -10.67
CA ASP A 19 4.89 2.88 -10.04
C ASP A 19 4.56 3.53 -8.69
N THR A 20 3.32 3.55 -8.18
CA THR A 20 2.91 4.42 -7.05
C THR A 20 3.54 4.15 -5.68
N TYR A 21 4.10 2.96 -5.43
CA TYR A 21 4.82 2.67 -4.18
C TYR A 21 5.86 1.55 -4.33
N THR A 22 6.86 1.56 -3.45
CA THR A 22 7.82 0.45 -3.36
C THR A 22 7.25 -0.68 -2.50
N ALA A 23 6.87 -1.79 -3.14
CA ALA A 23 6.42 -2.99 -2.43
C ALA A 23 7.49 -3.46 -1.44
N THR A 24 7.10 -3.63 -0.18
CA THR A 24 8.01 -3.97 0.92
C THR A 24 7.50 -5.21 1.66
N ASN A 25 8.42 -6.03 2.15
CA ASN A 25 8.14 -7.15 3.05
C ASN A 25 9.19 -7.21 4.17
N GLY A 26 8.90 -7.93 5.24
CA GLY A 26 9.85 -8.12 6.32
C GLY A 26 9.27 -8.73 7.59
N THR A 27 10.01 -8.60 8.69
CA THR A 27 9.60 -9.11 10.02
C THR A 27 9.37 -7.95 10.97
N VAL A 28 8.28 -8.02 11.74
CA VAL A 28 8.03 -7.14 12.88
C VAL A 28 8.28 -7.94 14.16
N THR A 29 9.13 -7.41 15.04
CA THR A 29 9.45 -8.04 16.33
C THR A 29 9.11 -7.07 17.45
N PHE A 30 8.32 -7.50 18.42
CA PHE A 30 8.00 -6.72 19.62
C PHE A 30 8.89 -7.16 20.77
N ALA A 31 9.64 -6.23 21.35
CA ALA A 31 10.32 -6.43 22.62
C ALA A 31 9.30 -6.48 23.77
N PRO A 32 9.66 -7.06 24.93
CA PRO A 32 8.77 -7.07 26.09
C PRO A 32 8.26 -5.66 26.43
N GLY A 33 6.94 -5.51 26.51
CA GLY A 33 6.27 -4.25 26.82
C GLY A 33 5.95 -3.35 25.61
N GLU A 34 6.44 -3.66 24.41
CA GLU A 34 6.05 -2.93 23.21
C GLU A 34 4.67 -3.36 22.72
N THR A 35 3.81 -2.39 22.43
CA THR A 35 2.46 -2.62 21.89
C THR A 35 2.26 -1.98 20.51
N THR A 36 3.25 -1.25 20.00
CA THR A 36 3.17 -0.54 18.71
C THR A 36 4.49 -0.61 17.97
N LYS A 37 4.42 -0.77 16.64
CA LYS A 37 5.54 -0.66 15.71
C LYS A 37 5.13 0.16 14.50
N THR A 38 6.06 0.95 13.99
CA THR A 38 5.88 1.76 12.78
C THR A 38 6.56 1.07 11.60
N ILE A 39 5.85 0.98 10.48
CA ILE A 39 6.37 0.50 9.20
C ILE A 39 6.28 1.67 8.23
N THR A 40 7.38 1.98 7.56
CA THR A 40 7.43 3.07 6.57
C THR A 40 7.29 2.47 5.18
N VAL A 41 6.38 3.04 4.38
CA VAL A 41 6.18 2.69 2.97
C VAL A 41 6.47 3.94 2.15
N GLN A 42 7.34 3.82 1.15
CA GLN A 42 7.67 4.94 0.26
C GLN A 42 6.62 5.00 -0.86
N VAL A 43 5.97 6.15 -0.97
CA VAL A 43 5.11 6.52 -2.10
C VAL A 43 5.99 7.14 -3.18
N LEU A 44 5.77 6.73 -4.41
CA LEU A 44 6.50 7.16 -5.59
C LEU A 44 5.51 7.98 -6.44
N GLY A 45 5.61 9.30 -6.36
CA GLY A 45 4.76 10.19 -7.15
C GLY A 45 5.37 10.51 -8.51
N ASP A 46 4.53 10.79 -9.50
CA ASP A 46 4.93 11.33 -10.79
C ASP A 46 4.03 12.51 -11.23
N THR A 47 4.05 12.85 -12.53
CA THR A 47 3.30 13.99 -13.09
C THR A 47 2.17 13.58 -14.02
N ILE A 48 1.79 12.30 -14.02
CA ILE A 48 0.72 11.74 -14.85
C ILE A 48 -0.52 11.62 -13.97
N ASP A 49 -1.65 12.17 -14.44
CA ASP A 49 -2.95 12.02 -13.78
C ASP A 49 -3.35 10.54 -13.68
N GLU A 50 -3.66 10.09 -12.46
CA GLU A 50 -3.93 8.70 -12.10
C GLU A 50 -5.18 8.60 -11.21
N PHE A 51 -5.79 7.41 -11.14
CA PHE A 51 -6.82 7.16 -10.15
C PHE A 51 -6.21 6.84 -8.78
N ASP A 52 -6.97 7.08 -7.71
CA ASP A 52 -6.62 6.59 -6.38
C ASP A 52 -6.31 5.08 -6.39
N GLU A 53 -5.14 4.72 -5.88
CA GLU A 53 -4.68 3.34 -5.85
C GLU A 53 -4.68 2.78 -4.43
N SER A 54 -4.92 1.47 -4.30
CA SER A 54 -4.93 0.83 -2.98
C SER A 54 -4.00 -0.38 -2.93
N PHE A 55 -3.45 -0.65 -1.75
CA PHE A 55 -2.71 -1.87 -1.47
C PHE A 55 -3.12 -2.47 -0.13
N PHE A 56 -2.93 -3.78 -0.01
CA PHE A 56 -3.10 -4.49 1.25
C PHE A 56 -1.78 -4.52 2.01
N PHE A 57 -1.86 -4.21 3.31
CA PHE A 57 -0.84 -4.55 4.28
C PHE A 57 -1.24 -5.85 4.98
N ASN A 58 -0.46 -6.91 4.80
CA ASN A 58 -0.75 -8.23 5.36
C ASN A 58 0.24 -8.59 6.45
N LEU A 59 -0.24 -9.00 7.63
CA LEU A 59 0.54 -9.67 8.66
C LEU A 59 0.27 -11.17 8.62
N ASN A 60 1.34 -11.94 8.71
CA ASN A 60 1.32 -13.39 8.70
C ASN A 60 2.27 -13.96 9.75
N ASN A 61 2.17 -15.27 9.99
CA ASN A 61 3.06 -16.03 10.86
C ASN A 61 2.92 -15.71 12.37
N ALA A 62 1.68 -15.52 12.84
CA ALA A 62 1.29 -15.47 14.25
C ALA A 62 -0.24 -15.66 14.38
N THR A 63 -0.75 -15.83 15.60
CA THR A 63 -2.19 -15.73 15.89
C THR A 63 -2.56 -14.25 15.95
N ILE A 64 -3.21 -13.75 14.90
CA ILE A 64 -3.52 -12.32 14.73
C ILE A 64 -5.02 -12.18 14.49
N ILE A 65 -5.69 -11.35 15.29
CA ILE A 65 -7.14 -11.09 15.17
C ILE A 65 -7.43 -10.30 13.90
N THR A 66 -6.66 -9.24 13.66
CA THR A 66 -6.79 -8.38 12.47
C THR A 66 -5.46 -8.37 11.74
N ASN A 67 -5.36 -9.17 10.68
CA ASN A 67 -4.11 -9.45 9.98
C ASN A 67 -3.98 -8.75 8.63
N GLN A 68 -4.98 -7.95 8.23
CA GLN A 68 -4.95 -7.20 6.99
C GLN A 68 -5.47 -5.77 7.22
N ALA A 69 -4.80 -4.81 6.59
CA ALA A 69 -5.27 -3.43 6.46
C ALA A 69 -5.22 -3.01 4.99
N ILE A 70 -6.03 -2.02 4.63
CA ILE A 70 -6.03 -1.39 3.30
C ILE A 70 -5.47 0.02 3.47
N ALA A 71 -4.53 0.38 2.61
CA ALA A 71 -4.06 1.75 2.46
C ALA A 71 -4.39 2.24 1.05
N THR A 72 -4.77 3.51 0.94
CA THR A 72 -5.06 4.19 -0.33
C THR A 72 -4.07 5.32 -0.51
N ILE A 73 -3.47 5.38 -1.69
CA ILE A 73 -2.66 6.50 -2.17
C ILE A 73 -3.63 7.38 -2.96
N LEU A 74 -3.82 8.61 -2.49
CA LEU A 74 -4.69 9.58 -3.15
C LEU A 74 -3.90 10.30 -4.23
N ASP A 75 -4.47 10.38 -5.43
CA ASP A 75 -3.89 11.21 -6.48
C ASP A 75 -4.00 12.70 -6.11
N ASN A 76 -2.99 13.48 -6.51
CA ASN A 76 -2.90 14.91 -6.24
C ASN A 76 -2.89 15.77 -7.50
N LEU A 77 -3.08 15.17 -8.67
CA LEU A 77 -3.08 15.86 -9.94
C LEU A 77 -4.51 16.22 -10.36
N ALA A 78 -4.63 17.17 -11.28
CA ALA A 78 -5.90 17.52 -11.88
C ALA A 78 -6.13 16.63 -13.10
N PRO A 79 -7.41 16.30 -13.42
CA PRO A 79 -7.74 15.51 -14.59
C PRO A 79 -7.04 16.05 -15.84
N ALA A 80 -6.40 15.17 -16.61
CA ALA A 80 -5.75 15.59 -17.84
C ALA A 80 -6.75 16.36 -18.72
N LEU A 81 -6.47 17.64 -19.00
CA LEU A 81 -7.28 18.44 -19.91
C LEU A 81 -7.11 17.84 -21.32
N GLY A 82 -8.13 17.11 -21.77
CA GLY A 82 -8.22 16.57 -23.13
C GLY A 82 -8.31 17.65 -24.20
#